data_AF-A0A1A8E509-F1
#
_entry.id   AF-A0A1A8E509-F1
#
_cell.length_a   1.000
_cell.length_b   1.000
_cell.length_c   1.000
_cell.angle_alpha   90.00
_cell.angle_beta   90.00
_cell.angle_gamma   90.00
#
_symmetry.space_group_name_H-M   'P 1'
#
loop_
_entity.id
_entity.type
_entity.pdbx_description
1 polymer ?
#
loop_
_entity_poly.entity_id
_entity_poly.type
_entity_poly.pdbx_seq_one_letter_code
_entity_poly.pdbx_strand_id
1 'polypeptide(L)'
;IFQLRPSLHLEARAETGPKEDARTCTPPASACQDTKPMPNLNKLLLIHPSNSSLIVCGSRYRGICSLLNLSNVEQQLYYSDSKGERTYVTSIEDNVNVVGVMSTYRKDARTF
;
A
#
# COMPACT_ATOMS: atom_id res chain seq x y z
N ILE A 1 7.51 6.05 2.51
CA ILE A 1 8.30 5.12 1.66
C ILE A 1 9.51 5.87 1.12
N PHE A 2 10.69 5.27 1.19
CA PHE A 2 11.93 5.87 0.72
C PHE A 2 12.49 5.05 -0.43
N GLN A 3 12.87 5.73 -1.51
CA GLN A 3 13.63 5.15 -2.62
C GLN A 3 15.07 5.64 -2.51
N LEU A 4 16.00 4.69 -2.47
CA LEU A 4 17.42 4.95 -2.25
C LEU A 4 18.22 4.33 -3.38
N ARG A 5 19.34 4.98 -3.73
CA ARG A 5 20.41 4.34 -4.50
C ARG A 5 21.07 3.22 -3.69
N PRO A 6 21.83 2.32 -4.34
CA PRO A 6 22.67 1.34 -3.64
C PRO A 6 23.65 1.99 -2.64
N SER A 7 24.06 3.24 -2.87
CA SER A 7 24.90 4.03 -1.96
C SER A 7 24.14 4.69 -0.80
N LEU A 8 22.87 4.35 -0.60
CA LEU A 8 21.95 4.95 0.38
C LEU A 8 21.65 6.44 0.16
N HIS A 9 21.94 6.97 -1.03
CA HIS A 9 21.53 8.31 -1.39
C HIS A 9 20.02 8.33 -1.69
N LEU A 10 19.29 9.26 -1.08
CA LEU A 10 17.85 9.42 -1.29
C LEU A 10 17.56 9.88 -2.73
N GLU A 11 16.65 9.19 -3.40
CA GLU A 11 16.19 9.57 -4.75
C GLU A 11 14.77 10.16 -4.73
N ALA A 12 13.85 9.56 -3.98
CA ALA A 12 12.46 9.99 -3.90
C ALA A 12 11.82 9.55 -2.56
N ARG A 13 10.75 10.25 -2.15
CA ARG A 13 10.04 9.94 -0.90
C ARG A 13 8.52 10.07 -1.09
N ALA A 14 7.80 8.96 -0.88
CA ALA A 14 6.34 8.96 -0.80
C ALA A 14 5.87 9.08 0.66
N GLU A 15 5.06 10.10 0.95
CA GLU A 15 4.40 10.25 2.25
C GLU A 15 3.13 9.40 2.35
N THR A 16 3.03 8.59 3.40
CA THR A 16 1.92 7.63 3.58
C THR A 16 0.99 7.99 4.75
N GLY A 17 1.33 9.02 5.52
CA GLY A 17 0.58 9.48 6.69
C GLY A 17 1.42 10.44 7.55
N PRO A 18 0.83 10.94 8.66
CA PRO A 18 -0.49 10.61 9.19
C PRO A 18 -1.64 11.20 8.35
N LYS A 19 -2.82 10.57 8.42
CA LYS A 19 -4.07 11.07 7.81
C LYS A 19 -5.27 10.63 8.67
N GLU A 20 -6.45 11.22 8.46
CA GLU A 20 -7.67 10.98 9.25
C GLU A 20 -8.22 9.54 9.15
N ASP A 21 -8.17 8.73 10.21
CA ASP A 21 -8.80 7.39 10.27
C ASP A 21 -9.57 7.18 11.57
N ALA A 22 -10.38 6.12 11.58
CA ALA A 22 -10.73 5.43 12.81
C ALA A 22 -10.63 3.92 12.60
N ARG A 23 -10.23 3.15 13.62
CA ARG A 23 -10.19 1.67 13.51
C ARG A 23 -11.55 1.05 13.24
N THR A 24 -12.64 1.75 13.59
CA THR A 24 -14.03 1.35 13.32
C THR A 24 -14.51 1.80 11.94
N CYS A 25 -13.78 2.67 11.25
CA CYS A 25 -14.17 3.23 9.95
C CYS A 25 -14.08 2.18 8.83
N THR A 26 -15.09 2.16 7.97
CA THR A 26 -15.01 1.49 6.65
C THR A 26 -14.66 2.58 5.64
N PRO A 27 -13.49 2.53 4.98
CA PRO A 27 -13.07 3.56 4.02
C PRO A 27 -14.15 3.82 2.93
N PRO A 28 -14.26 5.05 2.41
CA PRO A 28 -13.33 6.18 2.59
C PRO A 28 -13.48 6.89 3.94
N ALA A 29 -12.38 7.40 4.50
CA ALA A 29 -12.42 8.07 5.81
C ALA A 29 -13.30 9.32 5.86
N SER A 30 -13.56 9.96 4.71
CA SER A 30 -14.46 11.11 4.60
C SER A 30 -15.91 10.79 4.95
N ALA A 31 -16.31 9.52 4.94
CA ALA A 31 -17.64 9.06 5.30
C ALA A 31 -17.76 8.66 6.78
N CYS A 32 -16.69 8.78 7.56
CA CYS A 32 -16.62 8.32 8.95
C CYS A 32 -16.68 9.49 9.94
N GLN A 33 -17.30 9.23 11.08
CA GLN A 33 -17.28 10.11 12.25
C GLN A 33 -16.11 9.73 13.17
N ASP A 34 -15.71 10.66 14.04
CA ASP A 34 -14.67 10.47 15.06
C ASP A 34 -13.32 9.99 14.51
N THR A 35 -12.98 10.44 13.30
CA THR A 35 -11.66 10.23 12.73
C THR A 35 -10.62 11.07 13.47
N LYS A 36 -9.39 10.57 13.49
CA LYS A 36 -8.23 11.29 14.02
C LYS A 36 -7.02 11.07 13.11
N PRO A 37 -6.02 11.98 13.13
CA PRO A 37 -4.74 11.72 12.48
C PRO A 37 -4.12 10.43 13.04
N MET A 38 -4.02 9.40 12.20
CA MET A 38 -3.42 8.12 12.57
C MET A 38 -2.14 7.87 11.77
N PRO A 39 -1.10 7.29 12.40
CA PRO A 39 0.10 6.87 11.69
C PRO A 39 -0.26 5.73 10.71
N ASN A 40 0.59 5.55 9.69
CA ASN A 40 0.44 4.48 8.71
C ASN A 40 1.68 3.60 8.71
N LEU A 41 1.63 2.50 9.47
CA LEU A 41 2.75 1.56 9.57
C LEU A 41 2.82 0.74 8.29
N ASN A 42 3.99 0.65 7.64
CA ASN A 42 4.13 -0.20 6.47
C ASN A 42 4.03 -1.68 6.87
N LYS A 43 3.09 -2.41 6.26
CA LYS A 43 2.79 -3.82 6.54
C LYS A 43 3.25 -4.76 5.44
N LEU A 44 3.31 -4.26 4.21
CA LEU A 44 3.80 -5.00 3.05
C LEU A 44 4.49 -4.04 2.09
N LEU A 45 5.63 -4.47 1.55
CA LEU A 45 6.40 -3.76 0.54
C LEU A 45 6.95 -4.78 -0.45
N LEU A 46 6.38 -4.83 -1.66
CA LEU A 46 6.67 -5.89 -2.62
C LEU A 46 6.86 -5.31 -4.02
N ILE A 47 7.97 -5.66 -4.67
CA ILE A 47 8.24 -5.29 -6.06
C ILE A 47 7.39 -6.16 -6.98
N HIS A 48 6.72 -5.54 -7.95
CA HIS A 48 5.99 -6.21 -9.03
C HIS A 48 6.75 -6.02 -10.36
N PRO A 49 7.67 -6.93 -10.74
CA PRO A 49 8.60 -6.71 -11.84
C PRO A 49 7.91 -6.54 -13.20
N SER A 50 6.87 -7.33 -13.48
CA SER A 50 6.22 -7.34 -14.80
C SER A 50 5.59 -6.01 -15.18
N ASN A 51 5.23 -5.17 -14.20
CA ASN A 51 4.55 -3.90 -14.40
C ASN A 51 5.38 -2.70 -13.91
N SER A 52 6.66 -2.93 -13.56
CA SER A 52 7.55 -1.89 -13.01
C SER A 52 6.89 -1.06 -11.88
N SER A 53 6.19 -1.75 -10.98
CA SER A 53 5.46 -1.11 -9.88
C SER A 53 5.86 -1.68 -8.53
N LEU A 54 5.55 -0.92 -7.49
CA LEU A 54 5.79 -1.26 -6.09
C LEU A 54 4.43 -1.36 -5.38
N ILE A 55 4.13 -2.52 -4.82
CA ILE A 55 2.96 -2.74 -3.97
C ILE A 55 3.31 -2.27 -2.56
N VAL A 56 2.56 -1.30 -2.06
CA VAL A 56 2.73 -0.73 -0.72
C VAL A 56 1.43 -0.83 0.05
N CYS A 57 1.42 -1.60 1.14
CA CYS A 57 0.29 -1.71 2.04
C CYS A 57 0.70 -1.24 3.43
N GLY A 58 -0.21 -0.57 4.14
CA GLY A 58 0.02 -0.12 5.49
C GLY A 58 -1.15 -0.42 6.41
N SER A 59 -1.03 -0.11 7.70
CA SER A 59 -2.06 -0.42 8.72
C SER A 59 -3.29 0.47 8.65
N ARG A 60 -3.24 1.54 7.86
CA ARG A 60 -4.32 2.51 7.68
C ARG A 60 -5.42 1.99 6.75
N TYR A 61 -6.63 2.51 6.88
CA TYR A 61 -7.75 2.28 5.96
C TYR A 61 -8.06 0.80 5.74
N ARG A 62 -8.19 0.02 6.82
CA ARG A 62 -8.44 -1.43 6.73
C ARG A 62 -7.37 -2.20 5.93
N GLY A 63 -6.16 -1.68 5.86
CA GLY A 63 -5.05 -2.41 5.25
C GLY A 63 -5.00 -2.35 3.73
N ILE A 64 -5.60 -1.33 3.12
CA ILE A 64 -5.60 -1.12 1.66
C ILE A 64 -4.17 -0.91 1.14
N CYS A 65 -3.88 -1.51 -0.01
CA CYS A 65 -2.64 -1.31 -0.74
C CYS A 65 -2.75 -0.20 -1.80
N SER A 66 -1.61 0.41 -2.09
CA SER A 66 -1.38 1.28 -3.25
C SER A 66 -0.35 0.66 -4.18
N LEU A 67 -0.40 1.02 -5.46
CA LEU A 67 0.65 0.74 -6.42
C LEU A 67 1.39 2.05 -6.70
N LEU A 68 2.70 2.04 -6.52
CA LEU A 68 3.59 3.16 -6.85
C LEU A 68 4.44 2.80 -8.07
N ASN A 69 4.89 3.81 -8.80
CA ASN A 69 5.87 3.62 -9.89
C ASN A 69 7.23 3.23 -9.27
N LEU A 70 7.83 2.14 -9.76
CA LEU A 70 9.11 1.67 -9.21
C LEU A 70 10.27 2.63 -9.53
N SER A 71 10.18 3.39 -10.63
CA SER A 71 11.21 4.37 -11.02
C SER A 71 11.14 5.66 -10.19
N ASN A 72 9.95 6.00 -9.68
CA ASN A 72 9.75 7.14 -8.79
C ASN A 72 8.57 6.87 -7.86
N VAL A 73 8.87 6.53 -6.60
CA VAL A 73 7.85 6.18 -5.59
C VAL A 73 6.90 7.32 -5.23
N GLU A 74 7.14 8.57 -5.63
CA GLU A 74 6.18 9.68 -5.45
C GLU A 74 4.98 9.55 -6.40
N GLN A 75 5.11 8.80 -7.49
CA GLN A 75 4.05 8.59 -8.46
C GLN A 75 3.16 7.41 -8.05
N GLN A 76 1.97 7.72 -7.54
CA GLN A 76 0.95 6.72 -7.27
C GLN A 76 0.24 6.30 -8.56
N LEU A 77 0.41 5.04 -8.96
CA LEU A 77 -0.24 4.45 -10.14
C LEU A 77 -1.67 4.02 -9.85
N TYR A 78 -1.94 3.54 -8.63
CA TYR A 78 -3.27 3.08 -8.23
C TYR A 78 -3.49 3.18 -6.72
N TYR A 79 -4.69 3.60 -6.35
CA TYR A 79 -5.25 3.51 -5.00
C TYR A 79 -6.78 3.56 -5.10
N SER A 80 -7.47 2.80 -4.26
CA SER A 80 -8.93 2.86 -4.19
C SER A 80 -9.43 2.43 -2.82
N ASP A 81 -10.11 3.35 -2.14
CA ASP A 81 -10.76 3.16 -0.85
C ASP A 81 -12.29 3.04 -0.92
N SER A 82 -12.86 3.18 -2.13
CA SER A 82 -14.29 3.11 -2.39
C SER A 82 -14.77 1.77 -2.97
N LYS A 83 -13.88 0.78 -3.12
CA LYS A 83 -14.22 -0.56 -3.67
C LYS A 83 -14.56 -1.62 -2.62
N GLY A 84 -14.77 -1.18 -1.38
CA GLY A 84 -15.24 -2.03 -0.28
C GLY A 84 -14.20 -3.06 0.19
N GLU A 85 -14.66 -4.06 0.93
CA GLU A 85 -13.83 -5.02 1.67
C GLU A 85 -12.86 -5.84 0.82
N ARG A 86 -13.11 -5.98 -0.48
CA ARG A 86 -12.24 -6.72 -1.40
C ARG A 86 -10.86 -6.08 -1.58
N THR A 87 -10.69 -4.82 -1.20
CA THR A 87 -9.40 -4.13 -1.26
C THR A 87 -8.61 -4.20 0.04
N TYR A 88 -9.12 -4.85 1.09
CA TYR A 88 -8.46 -4.98 2.39
C TYR A 88 -7.48 -6.15 2.34
N VAL A 89 -6.18 -5.87 2.40
CA VAL A 89 -5.13 -6.87 2.14
C VAL A 89 -4.32 -7.19 3.39
N THR A 90 -4.11 -6.21 4.26
CA THR A 90 -3.21 -6.35 5.42
C THR A 90 -3.92 -6.10 6.74
N SER A 91 -3.34 -6.60 7.84
CA SER A 91 -3.86 -6.35 9.18
C SER A 91 -3.67 -4.88 9.58
N ILE A 92 -4.68 -4.30 10.24
CA ILE A 92 -4.62 -2.96 10.84
C ILE A 92 -3.94 -2.95 12.21
N GLU A 93 -3.65 -4.12 12.78
CA GLU A 93 -3.00 -4.24 14.08
C GLU A 93 -1.48 -4.06 13.93
N ASP A 94 -0.89 -3.16 14.72
CA ASP A 94 0.53 -2.79 14.60
C ASP A 94 1.46 -3.99 14.87
N ASN A 95 1.09 -4.86 15.81
CA ASN A 95 1.85 -6.04 16.25
C ASN A 95 1.63 -7.32 15.41
N VAL A 96 0.80 -7.26 14.36
CA VAL A 96 0.54 -8.43 13.50
C VAL A 96 1.37 -8.33 12.22
N ASN A 97 2.36 -9.20 12.05
CA ASN A 97 3.17 -9.23 10.83
C ASN A 97 2.37 -9.78 9.65
N VAL A 98 2.64 -9.26 8.45
CA VAL A 98 2.01 -9.72 7.21
C VAL A 98 3.09 -10.11 6.21
N VAL A 99 2.89 -11.23 5.53
CA VAL A 99 3.79 -11.76 4.51
C VAL A 99 3.01 -11.91 3.20
N GLY A 100 3.60 -11.46 2.09
CA GLY A 100 3.03 -11.60 0.76
C GLY A 100 4.01 -12.31 -0.16
N VAL A 101 3.50 -13.23 -0.98
CA VAL A 101 4.25 -13.90 -2.05
C VAL A 101 3.55 -13.59 -3.36
N MET A 102 4.29 -13.10 -4.34
CA MET A 102 3.77 -12.89 -5.69
C MET A 102 4.17 -14.06 -6.57
N SER A 103 3.20 -14.63 -7.27
CA SER A 103 3.40 -15.69 -8.25
C SER A 103 2.73 -15.26 -9.56
N THR A 104 3.36 -15.59 -10.67
CA THR A 104 2.82 -15.36 -12.01
C THR A 104 2.34 -16.69 -12.56
N TYR A 105 1.12 -16.74 -13.07
CA TYR A 105 0.60 -17.94 -13.70
C TYR A 105 0.62 -17.79 -15.21
N ARG A 106 1.22 -18.75 -15.92
CA ARG A 106 1.24 -18.75 -17.38
C ARG A 106 0.30 -19.83 -17.89
N LYS A 107 -0.70 -19.44 -18.68
CA LYS A 107 -1.58 -20.37 -19.40
C LYS A 107 -1.56 -20.01 -20.88
N ASP A 108 -1.24 -20.99 -21.72
CA ASP A 108 -1.27 -20.88 -23.18
C ASP A 108 -0.52 -19.64 -23.71
N ALA A 109 0.72 -19.45 -23.26
CA ALA A 109 1.61 -18.32 -23.57
C ALA A 109 1.12 -16.91 -23.13
N ARG A 110 -0.02 -16.81 -22.42
CA ARG A 110 -0.46 -15.58 -21.75
C ARG A 110 -0.03 -15.61 -20.29
N THR A 111 0.58 -14.52 -19.83
CA THR A 111 1.00 -14.33 -18.45
C THR A 111 -0.13 -13.60 -17.72
N PHE A 112 -0.58 -14.17 -16.60
CA PHE A 112 -1.62 -13.64 -15.72
C PHE A 112 -1.03 -13.34 -14.34
#